data_AF-A0A919IDY4-F1
#
_entry.id   AF-A0A919IDY4-F1
#
_cell.length_a   1.000
_cell.length_b   1.000
_cell.length_c   1.000
_cell.angle_alpha   90.00
_cell.angle_beta   90.00
_cell.angle_gamma   90.00
#
_symmetry.space_group_name_H-M   'P 1'
#
loop_
_entity.id
_entity.type
_entity.pdbx_description
1 polymer ?
#
loop_
_entity_poly.entity_id
_entity_poly.type
_entity_poly.pdbx_seq_one_letter_code
_entity_poly.pdbx_strand_id
1 'polypeptide(L)'
;MPKKSGGIIIENDSVEVSYSFKGENCPVRIQVSNKLNTPLYVDWKKSALILNNERFSFWEDKATLNASSWGYEIHWTKNTSTTGSTTTGELVRAEQISFIPPHSFITATPLTAKSSFFELPPATKDQQVNLEGSGQTMTGKKYSFSKENSPMKFRNYLTLAGDEKFEYSFHFDNEFWVSDIISTLAAPADLAGRPSTEFSIRKTTGFANGVAVIIGIPLIVLLAVSNSHSK
;
A
#
# COMPACT_ATOMS: atom_id res chain seq x y z
N MET A 1 17.46 -10.59 -16.19
CA MET A 1 17.21 -10.82 -14.75
C MET A 1 16.19 -9.79 -14.29
N PRO A 2 14.97 -10.17 -13.86
CA PRO A 2 14.07 -9.18 -13.29
C PRO A 2 14.66 -8.74 -11.94
N LYS A 3 14.80 -7.42 -11.77
CA LYS A 3 15.30 -6.80 -10.54
C LYS A 3 14.45 -7.31 -9.37
N LYS A 4 15.07 -7.96 -8.38
CA LYS A 4 14.48 -8.13 -7.05
C LYS A 4 14.08 -6.73 -6.58
N SER A 5 12.78 -6.43 -6.63
CA SER A 5 12.22 -5.27 -5.95
C SER A 5 12.58 -5.47 -4.50
N GLY A 6 13.49 -4.65 -3.97
CA GLY A 6 13.88 -4.76 -2.56
C GLY A 6 12.60 -4.83 -1.74
N GLY A 7 12.46 -5.81 -0.88
CA GLY A 7 11.21 -6.05 -0.19
C GLY A 7 11.43 -7.15 0.81
N ILE A 8 10.41 -7.42 1.61
CA ILE A 8 10.44 -8.56 2.51
C ILE A 8 10.06 -9.78 1.67
N ILE A 9 11.02 -10.67 1.46
CA ILE A 9 10.84 -11.91 0.70
C ILE A 9 10.58 -13.04 1.68
N ILE A 10 9.52 -13.80 1.41
CA ILE A 10 9.11 -14.97 2.17
C ILE A 10 8.91 -16.08 1.16
N GLU A 11 9.68 -17.15 1.26
CA GLU A 11 9.63 -18.26 0.31
C GLU A 11 9.51 -19.60 1.01
N ASN A 12 8.89 -20.54 0.30
CA ASN A 12 8.96 -21.96 0.58
C ASN A 12 9.40 -22.71 -0.70
N ASP A 13 9.29 -24.04 -0.69
CA ASP A 13 9.69 -24.86 -1.84
C ASP A 13 8.83 -24.62 -3.09
N SER A 14 7.61 -24.12 -2.94
CA SER A 14 6.61 -23.97 -4.00
C SER A 14 6.43 -22.54 -4.51
N VAL A 15 6.53 -21.55 -3.63
CA VAL A 15 6.15 -20.16 -3.89
C VAL A 15 7.13 -19.21 -3.20
N GLU A 16 7.49 -18.14 -3.89
CA GLU A 16 8.15 -16.97 -3.32
C GLU A 16 7.14 -15.80 -3.30
N VAL A 17 6.93 -15.19 -2.14
CA VAL A 17 6.11 -14.00 -1.97
C VAL A 17 7.00 -12.84 -1.54
N SER A 18 6.98 -11.76 -2.32
CA SER A 18 7.69 -10.52 -2.00
C SER A 18 6.70 -9.41 -1.67
N TYR A 19 6.90 -8.79 -0.51
CA TYR A 19 6.13 -7.64 -0.04
C TYR A 19 6.96 -6.38 -0.19
N SER A 20 6.41 -5.38 -0.87
CA SER A 20 6.94 -4.03 -0.88
C SER A 20 5.87 -3.07 -0.42
N PHE A 21 6.22 -2.26 0.58
CA PHE A 21 5.34 -1.21 1.09
C PHE A 21 5.71 0.15 0.52
N LYS A 22 6.71 0.22 -0.37
CA LYS A 22 7.31 1.45 -0.85
C LYS A 22 6.32 2.34 -1.61
N GLY A 23 6.09 3.53 -1.08
CA GLY A 23 5.34 4.58 -1.75
C GLY A 23 4.69 5.56 -0.79
N GLU A 24 3.95 6.50 -1.36
CA GLU A 24 3.05 7.36 -0.59
C GLU A 24 1.83 6.55 -0.16
N ASN A 25 1.38 6.74 1.09
CA ASN A 25 0.22 6.05 1.65
C ASN A 25 0.38 4.52 1.77
N CYS A 26 1.60 3.98 1.90
CA CYS A 26 1.84 2.54 2.08
C CYS A 26 1.07 1.65 1.09
N PRO A 27 1.43 1.66 -0.21
CA PRO A 27 0.88 0.70 -1.15
C PRO A 27 1.35 -0.70 -0.74
N VAL A 28 0.41 -1.59 -0.42
CA VAL A 28 0.71 -2.99 -0.12
C VAL A 28 0.93 -3.71 -1.45
N ARG A 29 2.15 -3.67 -1.96
CA ARG A 29 2.52 -4.38 -3.19
C ARG A 29 2.92 -5.80 -2.85
N ILE A 30 2.22 -6.75 -3.44
CA ILE A 30 2.43 -8.19 -3.24
C ILE A 30 2.84 -8.77 -4.58
N GLN A 31 4.01 -9.38 -4.64
CA GLN A 31 4.44 -10.17 -5.78
C GLN A 31 4.44 -11.64 -5.38
N VAL A 32 3.73 -12.46 -6.13
CA VAL A 32 3.68 -13.92 -5.94
C VAL A 32 4.35 -14.58 -7.12
N SER A 33 5.40 -15.35 -6.84
CA SER A 33 6.21 -16.04 -7.84
C SER A 33 6.06 -17.54 -7.67
N ASN A 34 5.65 -18.21 -8.74
CA ASN A 34 5.44 -19.64 -8.78
C ASN A 34 6.75 -20.36 -9.13
N LYS A 35 7.26 -21.17 -8.20
CA LYS A 35 8.48 -21.99 -8.37
C LYS A 35 8.17 -23.39 -8.93
N LEU A 36 6.89 -23.76 -9.02
CA LEU A 36 6.44 -25.08 -9.47
C LEU A 36 6.38 -25.17 -11.00
N ASN A 37 6.36 -26.41 -11.48
CA ASN A 37 6.08 -26.76 -12.88
C ASN A 37 4.58 -26.79 -13.21
N THR A 38 3.72 -26.58 -12.20
CA THR A 38 2.26 -26.57 -12.29
C THR A 38 1.73 -25.15 -12.05
N PRO A 39 0.55 -24.80 -12.57
CA PRO A 39 -0.04 -23.49 -12.30
C PRO A 39 -0.35 -23.29 -10.81
N LEU A 40 -0.45 -22.02 -10.43
CA LEU A 40 -0.80 -21.58 -9.08
C LEU A 40 -1.87 -20.50 -9.18
N TYR A 41 -2.80 -20.49 -8.23
CA TYR A 41 -3.91 -19.55 -8.17
C TYR A 41 -3.87 -18.78 -6.87
N VAL A 42 -4.19 -17.49 -6.92
CA VAL A 42 -4.31 -16.62 -5.73
C VAL A 42 -5.76 -16.15 -5.62
N ASP A 43 -6.41 -16.41 -4.49
CA ASP A 43 -7.77 -15.92 -4.20
C ASP A 43 -7.70 -14.61 -3.43
N TRP A 44 -7.90 -13.49 -4.12
CA TRP A 44 -7.86 -12.15 -3.51
C TRP A 44 -9.07 -11.87 -2.62
N LYS A 45 -10.20 -12.57 -2.81
CA LYS A 45 -11.40 -12.44 -1.97
C LYS A 45 -11.23 -13.12 -0.62
N LYS A 46 -10.51 -14.24 -0.58
CA LYS A 46 -10.09 -14.93 0.65
C LYS A 46 -8.77 -14.41 1.22
N SER A 47 -8.17 -13.40 0.60
CA SER A 47 -6.97 -12.75 1.09
C SER A 47 -7.30 -11.38 1.68
N ALA A 48 -6.55 -10.99 2.71
CA ALA A 48 -6.81 -9.75 3.44
C ALA A 48 -5.58 -9.22 4.17
N LEU A 49 -5.59 -7.91 4.38
CA LEU A 49 -4.76 -7.27 5.40
C LEU A 49 -5.57 -7.18 6.68
N ILE A 50 -5.00 -7.66 7.79
CA ILE A 50 -5.59 -7.53 9.11
C ILE A 50 -4.77 -6.48 9.85
N LEU A 51 -5.40 -5.38 10.24
CA LEU A 51 -4.78 -4.27 10.95
C LEU A 51 -5.57 -4.02 12.23
N ASN A 52 -4.92 -4.06 13.40
CA ASN A 52 -5.60 -3.88 14.70
C ASN A 52 -6.86 -4.75 14.88
N ASN A 53 -6.79 -6.01 14.43
CA ASN A 53 -7.90 -6.98 14.40
C ASN A 53 -9.06 -6.63 13.46
N GLU A 54 -8.98 -5.54 12.69
CA GLU A 54 -9.92 -5.22 11.62
C GLU A 54 -9.42 -5.82 10.29
N ARG A 55 -10.34 -6.42 9.53
CA ARG A 55 -10.06 -7.06 8.24
C ARG A 55 -10.31 -6.09 7.10
N PHE A 56 -9.29 -5.87 6.28
CA PHE A 56 -9.34 -5.15 5.01
C PHE A 56 -9.17 -6.14 3.85
N SER A 57 -10.23 -6.33 3.06
CA SER A 57 -10.22 -7.28 1.94
C SER A 57 -9.28 -6.82 0.82
N PHE A 58 -8.58 -7.76 0.17
CA PHE A 58 -7.79 -7.45 -1.03
C PHE A 58 -8.59 -7.39 -2.32
N TRP A 59 -9.84 -7.84 -2.27
CA TRP A 59 -10.77 -7.72 -3.38
C TRP A 59 -12.14 -7.26 -2.91
N GLU A 60 -12.77 -6.43 -3.72
CA GLU A 60 -14.14 -5.97 -3.55
C GLU A 60 -14.88 -6.18 -4.87
N ASP A 61 -16.16 -6.55 -4.80
CA ASP A 61 -17.00 -6.67 -5.99
C ASP A 61 -17.42 -5.28 -6.48
N LYS A 62 -16.46 -4.55 -7.04
CA LYS A 62 -16.62 -3.22 -7.59
C LYS A 62 -16.07 -3.20 -9.01
N ALA A 63 -16.76 -2.47 -9.87
CA ALA A 63 -16.30 -2.17 -11.21
C ALA A 63 -16.07 -0.66 -11.33
N THR A 64 -14.93 -0.28 -11.89
CA THR A 64 -14.57 1.11 -12.14
C THR A 64 -14.94 1.44 -13.58
N LEU A 65 -15.77 2.47 -13.77
CA LEU A 65 -16.10 3.01 -15.08
C LEU A 65 -15.22 4.23 -15.35
N ASN A 66 -14.35 4.12 -16.35
CA ASN A 66 -13.64 5.26 -16.90
C ASN A 66 -14.37 5.70 -18.17
N ALA A 67 -15.18 6.76 -18.09
CA ALA A 67 -15.96 7.26 -19.21
C ALA A 67 -15.63 8.71 -19.54
N SER A 68 -15.53 9.00 -20.83
CA SER A 68 -15.51 10.35 -21.38
C SER A 68 -16.81 10.61 -22.10
N SER A 69 -17.36 11.80 -21.91
CA SER A 69 -18.58 12.23 -22.58
C SER A 69 -18.30 13.51 -23.33
N TRP A 70 -18.66 13.52 -24.61
CA TRP A 70 -18.66 14.72 -25.42
C TRP A 70 -20.08 14.99 -25.88
N GLY A 71 -20.54 16.22 -25.64
CA GLY A 71 -21.87 16.65 -26.04
C GLY A 71 -21.83 18.00 -26.73
N TYR A 72 -22.88 18.26 -27.49
CA TYR A 72 -23.13 19.54 -28.12
C TYR A 72 -24.56 19.99 -27.78
N GLU A 73 -24.75 21.30 -27.81
CA GLU A 73 -26.05 21.94 -27.67
C GLU A 73 -26.26 22.88 -28.86
N ILE A 74 -27.43 22.78 -29.50
CA ILE A 74 -27.87 23.70 -30.55
C ILE A 74 -29.10 24.44 -30.03
N HIS A 75 -29.02 25.77 -29.94
CA HIS A 75 -30.18 26.63 -29.64
C HIS A 75 -30.88 27.04 -30.94
N TRP A 76 -32.12 26.58 -31.14
CA TRP A 76 -32.98 26.95 -32.27
C TRP A 76 -33.68 28.29 -32.06
N THR A 77 -34.13 28.54 -30.83
CA THR A 77 -34.70 29.82 -30.40
C THR A 77 -34.19 30.16 -29.00
N LYS A 78 -34.56 31.34 -28.49
CA LYS A 78 -34.22 31.76 -27.12
C LYS A 78 -34.71 30.76 -26.04
N ASN A 79 -35.74 29.98 -26.35
CA ASN A 79 -36.37 29.03 -25.42
C ASN A 79 -36.39 27.58 -25.93
N THR A 80 -35.69 27.28 -27.03
CA THR A 80 -35.72 25.94 -27.63
C THR A 80 -34.31 25.53 -28.01
N SER A 81 -33.80 24.48 -27.39
CA SER A 81 -32.53 23.85 -27.75
C SER A 81 -32.67 22.34 -27.91
N THR A 82 -31.73 21.76 -28.66
CA THR A 82 -31.52 20.33 -28.79
C THR A 82 -30.11 20.03 -28.34
N THR A 83 -29.99 19.06 -27.44
CA THR A 83 -28.72 18.56 -26.94
C THR A 83 -28.49 17.14 -27.42
N GLY A 84 -27.25 16.83 -27.76
CA GLY A 84 -26.80 15.48 -28.08
C GLY A 84 -25.52 15.19 -27.32
N SER A 85 -25.39 13.99 -26.77
CA SER A 85 -24.16 13.57 -26.09
C SER A 85 -23.83 12.14 -26.46
N THR A 86 -22.54 11.90 -26.69
CA THR A 86 -21.97 10.57 -26.87
C THR A 86 -21.02 10.31 -25.72
N THR A 87 -21.26 9.21 -25.00
CA THR A 87 -20.40 8.76 -23.91
C THR A 87 -19.70 7.48 -24.33
N THR A 88 -18.38 7.45 -24.23
CA THR A 88 -17.54 6.28 -24.46
C THR A 88 -16.78 5.98 -23.18
N GLY A 89 -16.73 4.72 -22.77
CA GLY A 89 -16.01 4.36 -21.57
C GLY A 89 -15.66 2.89 -21.48
N GLU A 90 -14.73 2.59 -20.59
CA GLU A 90 -14.25 1.27 -20.25
C GLU A 90 -14.72 0.91 -18.84
N LEU A 91 -15.34 -0.26 -18.69
CA LEU A 91 -15.73 -0.82 -17.40
C LEU A 91 -14.72 -1.91 -17.02
N VAL A 92 -13.93 -1.66 -15.98
CA VAL A 92 -12.89 -2.58 -15.49
C VAL A 92 -13.30 -3.14 -14.14
N ARG A 93 -13.28 -4.48 -14.01
CA ARG A 93 -13.45 -5.19 -12.74
C ARG A 93 -12.12 -5.82 -12.34
N ALA A 94 -11.75 -5.69 -11.08
CA ALA A 94 -10.57 -6.37 -10.55
C ALA A 94 -10.76 -7.89 -10.56
N GLU A 95 -9.72 -8.62 -10.93
CA GLU A 95 -9.73 -10.09 -10.90
C GLU A 95 -9.90 -10.60 -9.46
N GLN A 96 -10.85 -11.50 -9.24
CA GLN A 96 -11.04 -12.13 -7.92
C GLN A 96 -9.99 -13.20 -7.65
N ILE A 97 -9.70 -14.00 -8.68
CA ILE A 97 -8.71 -15.07 -8.65
C ILE A 97 -7.71 -14.77 -9.75
N SER A 98 -6.43 -14.69 -9.41
CA SER A 98 -5.38 -14.54 -10.42
C SER A 98 -4.70 -15.87 -10.69
N PHE A 99 -4.48 -16.13 -11.97
CA PHE A 99 -3.77 -17.29 -12.48
C PHE A 99 -2.28 -16.99 -12.65
N ILE A 100 -1.43 -17.88 -12.14
CA ILE A 100 0.03 -17.77 -12.23
C ILE A 100 0.56 -19.02 -12.93
N PRO A 101 1.00 -18.91 -14.20
CA PRO A 101 1.68 -19.99 -14.90
C PRO A 101 2.92 -20.53 -14.15
N PRO A 102 3.38 -21.75 -14.47
CA PRO A 102 4.66 -22.27 -14.00
C PRO A 102 5.82 -21.29 -14.24
N HIS A 103 6.74 -21.17 -13.29
CA HIS A 103 7.94 -20.31 -13.39
C HIS A 103 7.66 -18.84 -13.74
N SER A 104 6.49 -18.34 -13.35
CA SER A 104 6.07 -16.96 -13.60
C SER A 104 5.64 -16.28 -12.31
N PHE A 105 5.40 -14.98 -12.38
CA PHE A 105 4.99 -14.20 -11.22
C PHE A 105 3.87 -13.22 -11.60
N ILE A 106 3.09 -12.85 -10.59
CA ILE A 106 2.12 -11.75 -10.67
C ILE A 106 2.46 -10.71 -9.62
N THR A 107 2.11 -9.45 -9.91
CA THR A 107 2.26 -8.34 -8.98
C THR A 107 0.93 -7.63 -8.83
N ALA A 108 0.44 -7.56 -7.60
CA ALA A 108 -0.79 -6.87 -7.24
C ALA A 108 -0.52 -5.74 -6.24
N THR A 109 -1.37 -4.73 -6.22
CA THR A 109 -1.40 -3.70 -5.17
C THR A 109 -2.84 -3.54 -4.70
N PRO A 110 -3.36 -4.54 -3.96
CA PRO A 110 -4.78 -4.61 -3.62
C PRO A 110 -5.24 -3.52 -2.65
N LEU A 111 -4.32 -2.97 -1.86
CA LEU A 111 -4.62 -1.96 -0.86
C LEU A 111 -3.54 -0.89 -0.82
N THR A 112 -3.96 0.34 -0.61
CA THR A 112 -3.11 1.45 -0.20
C THR A 112 -3.59 1.88 1.17
N ALA A 113 -2.70 1.91 2.16
CA ALA A 113 -3.07 2.32 3.51
C ALA A 113 -3.60 3.75 3.52
N LYS A 114 -4.60 4.03 4.35
CA LYS A 114 -5.06 5.41 4.56
C LYS A 114 -4.22 6.06 5.65
N SER A 115 -4.00 7.37 5.58
CA SER A 115 -3.32 8.12 6.64
C SER A 115 -3.97 7.94 8.02
N SER A 116 -5.27 7.64 8.05
CA SER A 116 -6.04 7.31 9.27
C SER A 116 -5.61 6.01 9.96
N PHE A 117 -4.87 5.13 9.29
CA PHE A 117 -4.36 3.90 9.90
C PHE A 117 -3.16 4.16 10.83
N PHE A 118 -2.65 5.40 10.87
CA PHE A 118 -1.42 5.76 11.54
C PHE A 118 -1.68 6.81 12.62
N GLU A 119 -1.74 6.33 13.85
CA GLU A 119 -1.64 7.17 15.03
C GLU A 119 -0.17 7.32 15.41
N LEU A 120 0.25 8.57 15.57
CA LEU A 120 1.60 8.86 16.00
C LEU A 120 1.67 8.63 17.51
N PRO A 121 2.65 7.86 17.99
CA PRO A 121 2.83 7.72 19.42
C PRO A 121 3.18 9.07 20.05
N PRO A 122 2.79 9.32 21.31
CA PRO A 122 3.17 10.52 22.03
C PRO A 122 4.70 10.64 22.09
N ALA A 123 5.20 11.88 21.98
CA ALA A 123 6.60 12.25 21.76
C ALA A 123 7.60 11.84 22.87
N THR A 124 7.20 10.97 23.79
CA THR A 124 7.93 10.60 25.02
C THR A 124 9.17 9.71 24.82
N LYS A 125 9.47 9.27 23.59
CA LYS A 125 10.69 8.49 23.26
C LYS A 125 11.30 8.94 21.92
N ASP A 126 11.49 10.24 21.73
CA ASP A 126 12.13 10.77 20.53
C ASP A 126 13.66 10.74 20.64
N GLN A 127 14.31 10.21 19.61
CA GLN A 127 15.73 10.40 19.38
C GLN A 127 15.88 11.35 18.19
N GLN A 128 16.62 12.45 18.35
CA GLN A 128 16.99 13.28 17.21
C GLN A 128 17.93 12.50 16.29
N VAL A 129 17.57 12.43 15.01
CA VAL A 129 18.39 11.83 13.96
C VAL A 129 18.68 12.85 12.89
N ASN A 130 19.92 12.85 12.43
CA ASN A 130 20.32 13.62 11.27
C ASN A 130 20.03 12.78 10.02
N LEU A 131 19.16 13.27 9.16
CA LEU A 131 18.83 12.68 7.87
C LEU A 131 19.61 13.41 6.79
N GLU A 132 20.33 12.68 5.96
CA GLU A 132 21.01 13.24 4.79
C GLU A 132 20.04 13.28 3.61
N GLY A 133 19.83 14.48 3.05
CA GLY A 133 18.98 14.66 1.89
C GLY A 133 19.53 15.73 0.96
N SER A 134 19.60 15.45 -0.35
CA SER A 134 20.03 16.37 -1.43
C SER A 134 21.11 17.41 -1.06
N GLY A 135 22.16 17.00 -0.32
CA GLY A 135 23.28 17.86 0.08
C GLY A 135 23.09 18.68 1.37
N GLN A 136 21.99 18.49 2.10
CA GLN A 136 21.73 19.12 3.41
C GLN A 136 21.43 18.08 4.49
N THR A 137 21.91 18.35 5.72
CA THR A 137 21.60 17.54 6.90
C THR A 137 20.34 18.09 7.57
N MET A 138 19.29 17.29 7.62
CA MET A 138 18.00 17.67 8.19
C MET A 138 17.76 16.95 9.50
N THR A 139 17.31 17.67 10.53
CA THR A 139 16.97 17.07 11.82
C THR A 139 15.58 16.45 11.76
N GLY A 140 15.52 15.13 11.90
CA GLY A 140 14.28 14.36 12.09
C GLY A 140 14.17 13.86 13.53
N LYS A 141 12.95 13.51 13.93
CA LYS A 141 12.72 12.74 15.17
C LYS A 141 12.50 11.28 14.80
N LYS A 142 13.35 10.39 15.29
CA LYS A 142 13.20 8.94 15.16
C LYS A 142 12.59 8.36 16.43
N TYR A 143 11.62 7.48 16.25
CA TYR A 143 11.04 6.67 17.29
C TYR A 143 11.26 5.22 16.89
N SER A 144 11.96 4.46 17.72
CA SER A 144 12.22 3.04 17.50
C SER A 144 11.33 2.19 18.39
N PHE A 145 10.85 1.09 17.81
CA PHE A 145 9.90 0.18 18.41
C PHE A 145 10.37 -1.26 18.26
N SER A 146 10.18 -2.04 19.32
CA SER A 146 10.20 -3.49 19.29
C SER A 146 8.85 -4.04 18.84
N LYS A 147 8.78 -5.35 18.57
CA LYS A 147 7.53 -6.02 18.22
C LYS A 147 6.45 -5.81 19.29
N GLU A 148 6.81 -5.76 20.57
CA GLU A 148 5.87 -5.67 21.69
C GLU A 148 5.27 -4.26 21.81
N ASN A 149 6.10 -3.24 21.62
CA ASN A 149 5.73 -1.83 21.82
C ASN A 149 5.41 -1.08 20.51
N SER A 150 5.38 -1.79 19.38
CA SER A 150 5.07 -1.22 18.08
C SER A 150 3.68 -0.61 18.09
N PRO A 151 3.53 0.67 17.65
CA PRO A 151 2.23 1.34 17.59
C PRO A 151 1.32 0.71 16.55
N MET A 152 1.87 -0.09 15.64
CA MET A 152 1.11 -0.71 14.57
C MET A 152 1.66 -2.09 14.23
N LYS A 153 0.78 -3.07 14.26
CA LYS A 153 1.01 -4.43 13.79
C LYS A 153 -0.04 -4.74 12.74
N PHE A 154 0.39 -5.36 11.66
CA PHE A 154 -0.52 -5.82 10.63
C PHE A 154 -0.10 -7.19 10.15
N ARG A 155 -1.10 -7.95 9.75
CA ARG A 155 -0.95 -9.33 9.34
C ARG A 155 -1.46 -9.46 7.92
N ASN A 156 -0.64 -10.00 7.04
CA ASN A 156 -0.99 -10.25 5.66
C ASN A 156 -1.38 -11.72 5.52
N TYR A 157 -2.64 -11.95 5.16
CA TYR A 157 -3.18 -13.29 4.98
C TYR A 157 -3.46 -13.51 3.49
N LEU A 158 -2.67 -14.39 2.86
CA LEU A 158 -2.83 -14.77 1.46
C LEU A 158 -3.31 -16.21 1.36
N THR A 159 -4.27 -16.44 0.47
CA THR A 159 -4.78 -17.77 0.15
C THR A 159 -4.37 -18.16 -1.27
N LEU A 160 -3.71 -19.31 -1.40
CA LEU A 160 -3.29 -19.86 -2.68
C LEU A 160 -3.71 -21.32 -2.83
N ALA A 161 -3.80 -21.79 -4.07
CA ALA A 161 -4.06 -23.20 -4.40
C ALA A 161 -3.37 -23.59 -5.71
N GLY A 162 -3.13 -24.88 -5.89
CA GLY A 162 -2.64 -25.45 -7.16
C GLY A 162 -3.75 -25.65 -8.19
N ASP A 163 -5.01 -25.46 -7.81
CA ASP A 163 -6.20 -25.67 -8.63
C ASP A 163 -7.15 -24.48 -8.57
N GLU A 164 -7.93 -24.28 -9.62
CA GLU A 164 -8.89 -23.16 -9.74
C GLU A 164 -10.07 -23.29 -8.78
N LYS A 165 -10.40 -24.51 -8.33
CA LYS A 165 -11.52 -24.78 -7.42
C LYS A 165 -11.15 -24.54 -5.94
N PHE A 166 -9.86 -24.36 -5.65
CA PHE A 166 -9.32 -24.26 -4.31
C PHE A 166 -9.71 -25.47 -3.44
N GLU A 167 -9.69 -26.68 -4.00
CA GLU A 167 -9.95 -27.93 -3.24
C GLU A 167 -8.88 -28.15 -2.17
N TYR A 168 -7.62 -27.87 -2.49
CA TYR A 168 -6.50 -27.89 -1.56
C TYR A 168 -5.80 -26.53 -1.52
N SER A 169 -6.28 -25.64 -0.66
CA SER A 169 -5.67 -24.33 -0.44
C SER A 169 -4.66 -24.35 0.71
N PHE A 170 -3.63 -23.53 0.58
CA PHE A 170 -2.69 -23.21 1.65
C PHE A 170 -2.59 -21.70 1.84
N HIS A 171 -2.10 -21.29 3.01
CA HIS A 171 -2.13 -19.90 3.42
C HIS A 171 -0.74 -19.40 3.82
N PHE A 172 -0.41 -18.20 3.36
CA PHE A 172 0.68 -17.44 3.95
C PHE A 172 0.10 -16.46 4.95
N ASP A 173 0.51 -16.59 6.19
CA ASP A 173 0.07 -15.74 7.29
C ASP A 173 1.30 -15.06 7.91
N ASN A 174 1.58 -13.84 7.43
CA ASN A 174 2.80 -13.13 7.78
C ASN A 174 2.47 -11.89 8.61
N GLU A 175 3.12 -11.79 9.77
CA GLU A 175 2.96 -10.66 10.68
C GLU A 175 4.10 -9.65 10.51
N PHE A 176 3.70 -8.40 10.40
CA PHE A 176 4.57 -7.27 10.21
C PHE A 176 4.32 -6.23 11.30
N TRP A 177 5.38 -5.53 11.70
CA TRP A 177 5.28 -4.42 12.63
C TRP A 177 6.15 -3.27 12.17
N VAL A 178 5.80 -2.10 12.68
CA VAL A 178 6.58 -0.89 12.49
C VAL A 178 7.76 -0.95 13.46
N SER A 179 8.98 -0.95 12.92
CA SER A 179 10.20 -0.89 13.71
C SER A 179 10.62 0.55 13.99
N ASP A 180 10.50 1.44 13.01
CA ASP A 180 10.93 2.82 13.14
C ASP A 180 9.91 3.78 12.54
N ILE A 181 9.66 4.89 13.24
CA ILE A 181 8.97 6.08 12.73
C ILE A 181 9.99 7.21 12.67
N ILE A 182 10.19 7.79 11.50
CA ILE A 182 10.94 9.05 11.39
C ILE A 182 9.97 10.14 10.99
N SER A 183 9.92 11.21 11.77
CA SER A 183 9.16 12.42 11.51
C SER A 183 10.11 13.52 11.02
N THR A 184 9.84 14.06 9.84
CA THR A 184 10.63 15.15 9.23
C THR A 184 9.76 16.15 8.49
N LEU A 185 10.29 17.36 8.28
CA LEU A 185 9.71 18.43 7.46
C LEU A 185 10.10 18.31 5.97
N ALA A 186 11.10 17.48 5.67
CA ALA A 186 11.62 17.27 4.31
C ALA A 186 10.62 16.52 3.44
N ALA A 187 10.56 16.81 2.14
CA ALA A 187 9.80 15.98 1.22
C ALA A 187 10.44 14.59 1.11
N PRO A 188 9.66 13.53 0.85
CA PRO A 188 10.23 12.19 0.84
C PRO A 188 11.26 12.02 -0.28
N ALA A 189 11.03 12.65 -1.43
CA ALA A 189 11.91 12.60 -2.59
C ALA A 189 13.32 13.15 -2.32
N ASP A 190 13.49 14.02 -1.31
CA ASP A 190 14.77 14.65 -0.99
C ASP A 190 15.65 13.80 -0.08
N LEU A 191 15.11 12.73 0.51
CA LEU A 191 15.86 11.83 1.40
C LEU A 191 16.57 10.73 0.60
N ALA A 192 17.90 10.67 0.72
CA ALA A 192 18.73 9.70 0.03
C ALA A 192 18.63 8.29 0.65
N GLY A 193 18.88 7.24 -0.15
CA GLY A 193 19.16 5.90 0.38
C GLY A 193 17.97 5.11 0.94
N ARG A 194 16.73 5.39 0.49
CA ARG A 194 15.53 4.74 1.03
C ARG A 194 15.49 3.23 0.77
N PRO A 195 15.47 2.39 1.81
CA PRO A 195 15.10 1.00 1.66
C PRO A 195 13.67 0.91 1.14
N SER A 196 13.37 -0.25 0.62
CA SER A 196 12.18 -0.54 -0.17
C SER A 196 11.02 -1.12 0.66
N THR A 197 11.24 -1.20 1.97
CA THR A 197 10.25 -1.46 3.01
C THR A 197 9.73 -0.18 3.66
N GLU A 198 10.30 0.98 3.32
CA GLU A 198 9.86 2.28 3.82
C GLU A 198 8.73 2.87 2.99
N PHE A 199 7.74 3.41 3.69
CA PHE A 199 6.68 4.21 3.09
C PHE A 199 6.54 5.53 3.79
N SER A 200 5.96 6.49 3.07
CA SER A 200 5.74 7.84 3.58
C SER A 200 4.26 8.15 3.67
N ILE A 201 3.87 8.78 4.77
CA ILE A 201 2.53 9.29 4.97
C ILE A 201 2.62 10.76 5.32
N ARG A 202 1.76 11.54 4.67
CA ARG A 202 1.58 12.95 5.00
C ARG A 202 0.43 13.07 5.99
N LYS A 203 0.71 13.64 7.16
CA LYS A 203 -0.32 14.03 8.12
C LYS A 203 -0.30 15.55 8.28
N THR A 204 -1.46 16.19 8.09
CA THR A 204 -1.65 17.61 8.37
C THR A 204 -1.96 17.74 9.87
N THR A 205 -1.04 18.30 10.65
CA THR A 205 -1.36 18.71 12.03
C THR A 205 -1.83 20.16 11.96
N GLY A 206 -3.13 20.39 12.16
CA GLY A 206 -3.68 21.74 12.25
C GLY A 206 -4.05 22.02 13.69
N PHE A 207 -3.24 22.77 14.42
CA PHE A 207 -3.68 23.57 15.57
C PHE A 207 -2.56 24.51 16.04
N ALA A 208 -2.74 25.80 15.85
CA ALA A 208 -2.01 26.85 16.57
C ALA A 208 -3.01 27.95 16.95
N ASN A 209 -3.33 28.03 18.24
CA ASN A 209 -3.94 29.15 18.97
C ASN A 209 -4.91 30.07 18.20
N GLY A 210 -6.13 29.59 17.93
CA GLY A 210 -7.30 30.45 17.68
C GLY A 210 -7.29 31.30 16.41
N VAL A 211 -6.26 31.21 15.57
CA VAL A 211 -6.20 31.85 14.25
C VAL A 211 -5.87 30.75 13.24
N ALA A 212 -6.72 30.58 12.23
CA ALA A 212 -6.54 29.58 11.18
C ALA A 212 -5.37 29.96 10.25
N VAL A 213 -4.15 29.78 10.72
CA VAL A 213 -2.95 29.76 9.88
C VAL A 213 -2.66 28.30 9.58
N ILE A 214 -2.93 27.86 8.36
CA ILE A 214 -2.53 26.55 7.85
C ILE A 214 -1.02 26.59 7.62
N ILE A 215 -0.23 26.54 8.70
CA ILE A 215 1.18 26.15 8.58
C ILE A 215 1.14 24.64 8.41
N GLY A 216 1.00 24.20 7.16
CA GLY A 216 1.08 22.80 6.79
C GLY A 216 2.50 22.34 7.07
N ILE A 217 2.76 21.89 8.29
CA ILE A 217 3.98 21.15 8.64
C ILE A 217 3.74 19.76 8.02
N PRO A 218 4.37 19.41 6.88
CA PRO A 218 4.21 18.07 6.33
C PRO A 218 4.96 17.15 7.28
N LEU A 219 4.24 16.54 8.21
CA LEU A 219 4.83 15.52 9.05
C LEU A 219 4.93 14.26 8.19
N ILE A 220 6.15 13.95 7.74
CA ILE A 220 6.41 12.76 6.94
C ILE A 220 6.84 11.67 7.88
N VAL A 221 5.98 10.66 8.02
CA VAL A 221 6.24 9.46 8.81
C VAL A 221 6.87 8.44 7.86
N LEU A 222 8.17 8.17 8.02
CA LEU A 222 8.82 7.02 7.41
C LEU A 222 8.65 5.83 8.32
N LEU A 223 8.01 4.79 7.80
CA LEU A 223 7.68 3.58 8.54
C LEU A 223 8.50 2.43 7.99
N ALA A 224 9.43 1.92 8.81
CA ALA A 224 10.20 0.71 8.48
C ALA A 224 9.43 -0.51 8.97
N VAL A 225 9.25 -1.50 8.08
CA VAL A 225 8.53 -2.73 8.36
C VAL A 225 9.51 -3.89 8.50
N SER A 226 9.37 -4.69 9.55
CA SER A 226 10.13 -5.93 9.77
C SER A 226 9.19 -7.14 9.93
N ASN A 227 9.69 -8.35 9.66
CA ASN A 227 8.97 -9.62 9.72
C ASN A 227 9.58 -10.58 10.77
N SER A 228 8.75 -11.42 11.38
CA SER A 228 9.07 -12.36 12.45
C SER A 228 8.58 -13.74 12.04
N HIS A 229 9.46 -14.58 11.49
CA HIS A 229 9.20 -16.02 11.45
C HIS A 229 9.38 -16.59 12.86
N SER A 230 8.28 -16.93 13.53
CA SER A 230 8.34 -17.97 14.55
C SER A 230 8.55 -19.30 13.84
N LYS A 231 9.55 -20.05 14.30
CA LYS A 231 9.88 -21.42 13.88
C LYS A 231 8.66 -22.33 13.81
#